data_AF-A0A847PRD7-F1
#
_entry.id   AF-A0A847PRD7-F1
#
_cell.length_a   1.000
_cell.length_b   1.000
_cell.length_c   1.000
_cell.angle_alpha   90.00
_cell.angle_beta   90.00
_cell.angle_gamma   90.00
#
_symmetry.space_group_name_H-M   'P 1'
#
loop_
_entity.id
_entity.type
_entity.pdbx_description
1 polymer ?
#
loop_
_entity_poly.entity_id
_entity_poly.type
_entity_poly.pdbx_seq_one_letter_code
_entity_poly.pdbx_strand_id
1 'polypeptide(L)'
;MKIKKSYIWLILASSLILTASAAFVYPGFALHPDSTGNAAQADSSEVALNGIESSSNVVTRVQHPNPLEIFKAGAAAIDSGTEVTVYNNNLALVKEKRKLELASGVNRVEYTDVAACIDPTSVMFEDTKNKDTAVLEQNYEYDLVSGRKLLEKFLDKEITVSEKEGGTYTGTLLSHDGGVVLRLSDGKVVTISEVSKIEFPDSADLLTKPTLVWQVYSPVTGKRDVLTSYLTGGMSWKADYIVRASADDKKADIQGWVSIDNAAGTTYEDARLKLVAGKVHRVSPPMPEYAYDTATVAEERYE
;
A
#
# COMPACT_ATOMS: atom_id res chain seq x y z
N MET A 1 14.37 -47.11 -35.11
CA MET A 1 13.89 -46.75 -33.74
C MET A 1 12.37 -46.61 -33.84
N LYS A 2 11.55 -47.62 -33.48
CA LYS A 2 11.07 -47.95 -32.12
C LYS A 2 10.40 -46.70 -31.48
N ILE A 3 9.10 -46.63 -31.12
CA ILE A 3 8.13 -47.63 -30.63
C ILE A 3 6.68 -47.20 -30.91
N LYS A 4 5.81 -48.21 -31.07
CA LYS A 4 4.35 -48.19 -31.23
C LYS A 4 3.60 -47.77 -29.94
N LYS A 5 2.45 -47.11 -30.11
CA LYS A 5 1.42 -46.96 -29.07
C LYS A 5 0.77 -48.32 -28.76
N SER A 6 0.54 -48.60 -27.48
CA SER A 6 -0.26 -49.73 -27.00
C SER A 6 -1.32 -49.22 -26.02
N TYR A 7 -2.57 -49.58 -26.26
CA TYR A 7 -3.70 -49.51 -25.34
C TYR A 7 -4.18 -50.94 -25.11
N ILE A 8 -4.42 -51.35 -23.87
CA ILE A 8 -5.30 -52.49 -23.50
C ILE A 8 -5.89 -52.22 -22.10
N TRP A 9 -7.11 -52.74 -21.97
CA TRP A 9 -8.25 -52.46 -21.10
C TRP A 9 -8.31 -53.22 -19.75
N LEU A 10 -9.39 -52.94 -19.00
CA LEU A 10 -10.19 -53.79 -18.08
C LEU A 10 -9.90 -53.68 -16.56
N ILE A 11 -10.85 -53.65 -15.61
CA ILE A 11 -12.34 -53.53 -15.56
C ILE A 11 -12.77 -53.58 -14.06
N LEU A 12 -13.91 -52.95 -13.71
CA LEU A 12 -14.86 -53.17 -12.57
C LEU A 12 -14.31 -53.28 -11.11
N ALA A 13 -15.02 -52.97 -10.02
CA ALA A 13 -16.33 -52.45 -9.65
C ALA A 13 -16.20 -52.20 -8.12
N SER A 14 -16.86 -51.25 -7.47
CA SER A 14 -18.29 -51.34 -7.15
C SER A 14 -18.63 -50.12 -6.30
N SER A 15 -19.64 -49.37 -6.74
CA SER A 15 -20.38 -48.46 -5.89
C SER A 15 -21.42 -49.29 -5.12
N LEU A 16 -21.46 -49.16 -3.79
CA LEU A 16 -22.69 -49.42 -3.06
C LEU A 16 -22.88 -48.31 -2.03
N ILE A 17 -23.91 -47.51 -2.30
CA ILE A 17 -24.54 -46.58 -1.38
C ILE A 17 -25.40 -47.41 -0.43
N LEU A 18 -25.28 -47.21 0.87
CA LEU A 18 -26.36 -47.49 1.80
C LEU A 18 -26.45 -46.38 2.84
N THR A 19 -27.49 -45.58 2.70
CA THR A 19 -28.04 -44.69 3.71
C THR A 19 -28.82 -45.51 4.75
N ALA A 20 -28.61 -45.27 6.03
CA ALA A 20 -29.60 -45.55 7.07
C ALA A 20 -29.45 -44.56 8.23
N SER A 21 -30.56 -43.92 8.55
CA SER A 21 -30.74 -42.84 9.51
C SER A 21 -31.02 -43.37 10.93
N ALA A 22 -31.01 -42.42 11.89
CA ALA A 22 -31.56 -42.48 13.25
C ALA A 22 -30.73 -43.19 14.32
N ALA A 23 -30.84 -42.91 15.61
CA ALA A 23 -31.13 -41.71 16.42
C ALA A 23 -30.89 -42.16 17.87
N PHE A 24 -30.66 -41.21 18.78
CA PHE A 24 -30.79 -41.33 20.24
C PHE A 24 -29.76 -42.16 21.04
N VAL A 25 -29.13 -41.49 22.02
CA VAL A 25 -29.17 -41.73 23.48
C VAL A 25 -27.79 -41.45 24.11
N TYR A 26 -27.69 -40.34 24.86
CA TYR A 26 -26.77 -40.19 26.00
C TYR A 26 -27.30 -41.08 27.14
N PRO A 27 -26.46 -41.85 27.88
CA PRO A 27 -25.80 -41.25 29.05
C PRO A 27 -24.42 -41.85 29.43
N GLY A 28 -23.67 -41.10 30.25
CA GLY A 28 -22.79 -41.69 31.27
C GLY A 28 -21.30 -41.81 30.94
N PHE A 29 -20.58 -40.69 30.92
CA PHE A 29 -19.12 -40.70 31.09
C PHE A 29 -18.77 -40.82 32.58
N ALA A 30 -18.30 -42.00 32.99
CA ALA A 30 -17.43 -42.17 34.15
C ALA A 30 -16.02 -42.49 33.62
N LEU A 31 -15.05 -41.62 33.90
CA LEU A 31 -13.63 -41.87 33.60
C LEU A 31 -12.91 -42.18 34.91
N HIS A 32 -12.22 -43.32 34.95
CA HIS A 32 -11.06 -43.56 35.80
C HIS A 32 -9.83 -43.74 34.87
N PRO A 33 -8.64 -43.25 35.27
CA PRO A 33 -7.49 -43.14 34.39
C PRO A 33 -6.58 -44.37 34.48
N ASP A 34 -5.99 -44.78 33.36
CA ASP A 34 -4.55 -45.04 33.24
C ASP A 34 -4.24 -45.61 31.85
N SER A 35 -3.22 -45.06 31.19
CA SER A 35 -2.11 -45.84 30.65
C SER A 35 -1.24 -44.95 29.76
N THR A 36 -0.02 -44.79 30.24
CA THR A 36 1.18 -44.26 29.58
C THR A 36 1.55 -45.04 28.31
N GLY A 37 1.96 -44.34 27.26
CA GLY A 37 2.60 -44.96 26.08
C GLY A 37 3.29 -43.91 25.22
N ASN A 38 4.61 -44.06 25.07
CA ASN A 38 5.58 -43.07 24.61
C ASN A 38 5.74 -43.03 23.08
N ALA A 39 6.14 -41.85 22.58
CA ALA A 39 6.89 -41.55 21.36
C ALA A 39 6.38 -41.96 19.96
N ALA A 40 6.09 -40.96 19.14
CA ALA A 40 6.70 -40.79 17.81
C ALA A 40 6.38 -39.39 17.26
N GLN A 41 7.38 -38.51 17.31
CA GLN A 41 7.45 -37.26 16.56
C GLN A 41 7.73 -37.63 15.10
N ALA A 42 6.84 -37.23 14.18
CA ALA A 42 7.05 -37.39 12.75
C ALA A 42 6.62 -36.12 12.01
N ASP A 43 7.66 -35.36 11.68
CA ASP A 43 7.88 -34.66 10.42
C ASP A 43 6.95 -33.51 10.03
N SER A 44 7.42 -32.31 10.37
CA SER A 44 7.04 -31.04 9.78
C SER A 44 7.46 -30.99 8.31
N SER A 45 6.53 -31.21 7.40
CA SER A 45 6.75 -30.93 5.98
C SER A 45 6.65 -29.43 5.73
N GLU A 46 7.81 -28.78 5.69
CA GLU A 46 8.04 -27.49 5.05
C GLU A 46 7.48 -27.52 3.62
N VAL A 47 6.53 -26.64 3.33
CA VAL A 47 6.18 -26.31 1.93
C VAL A 47 6.60 -24.86 1.71
N ALA A 48 7.87 -24.71 1.33
CA ALA A 48 8.39 -23.47 0.77
C ALA A 48 7.76 -23.25 -0.61
N LEU A 49 6.78 -22.35 -0.68
CA LEU A 49 6.37 -21.69 -1.91
C LEU A 49 6.49 -20.18 -1.66
N ASN A 50 7.37 -19.54 -2.43
CA ASN A 50 7.65 -18.09 -2.50
C ASN A 50 8.48 -17.45 -1.38
N GLY A 51 9.32 -18.21 -0.65
CA GLY A 51 10.30 -17.60 0.26
C GLY A 51 9.72 -16.88 1.48
N ILE A 52 8.43 -17.09 1.79
CA ILE A 52 7.80 -16.60 3.00
C ILE A 52 7.90 -17.69 4.07
N GLU A 53 8.82 -17.55 5.02
CA GLU A 53 8.87 -18.39 6.21
C GLU A 53 7.72 -18.01 7.17
N SER A 54 6.68 -18.85 7.24
CA SER A 54 5.59 -18.69 8.20
C SER A 54 5.98 -19.28 9.55
N SER A 55 6.37 -18.43 10.52
CA SER A 55 6.49 -18.83 11.92
C SER A 55 5.18 -18.61 12.66
N SER A 56 4.25 -19.56 12.53
CA SER A 56 2.99 -19.53 13.27
C SER A 56 3.22 -19.95 14.73
N ASN A 57 3.51 -19.01 15.62
CA ASN A 57 3.48 -19.23 17.07
C ASN A 57 2.15 -18.72 17.64
N VAL A 58 1.31 -19.62 18.15
CA VAL A 58 0.08 -19.24 18.87
C VAL A 58 0.46 -18.83 20.30
N VAL A 59 0.47 -17.52 20.55
CA VAL A 59 0.67 -16.96 21.91
C VAL A 59 -0.64 -17.02 22.68
N THR A 60 -0.74 -17.92 23.67
CA THR A 60 -1.94 -18.14 24.49
C THR A 60 -2.09 -17.19 25.68
N ARG A 61 -1.20 -16.21 25.85
CA ARG A 61 -1.30 -15.18 26.89
C ARG A 61 -1.30 -13.79 26.27
N VAL A 62 -2.48 -13.20 26.12
CA VAL A 62 -2.65 -11.82 25.67
C VAL A 62 -2.33 -10.88 26.83
N GLN A 63 -1.11 -10.34 26.83
CA GLN A 63 -0.82 -9.13 27.59
C GLN A 63 -1.48 -7.97 26.83
N HIS A 64 -2.37 -7.21 27.46
CA HIS A 64 -3.06 -6.10 26.80
C HIS A 64 -2.01 -5.15 26.19
N PRO A 65 -1.94 -5.00 24.85
CA PRO A 65 -1.01 -4.07 24.25
C PRO A 65 -1.44 -2.67 24.66
N ASN A 66 -0.54 -1.91 25.29
CA ASN A 66 -0.75 -0.47 25.43
C ASN A 66 -0.60 0.15 24.03
N PRO A 67 -1.68 0.63 23.38
CA PRO A 67 -1.59 1.15 22.01
C PRO A 67 -0.65 2.35 21.89
N LEU A 68 -0.33 3.04 22.99
CA LEU A 68 0.64 4.12 23.03
C LEU A 68 2.10 3.65 23.00
N GLU A 69 2.39 2.38 23.35
CA GLU A 69 3.73 1.80 23.21
C GLU A 69 4.10 1.54 21.74
N ILE A 70 3.12 1.41 20.84
CA ILE A 70 3.35 1.23 19.39
C ILE A 70 3.90 2.52 18.75
N PHE A 71 3.52 3.67 19.32
CA PHE A 71 4.00 5.00 18.96
C PHE A 71 5.24 5.41 19.77
N LYS A 72 5.44 4.88 20.99
CA LYS A 72 6.66 5.06 21.80
C LYS A 72 7.80 4.11 21.45
N ALA A 73 7.55 3.04 20.71
CA ALA A 73 8.57 2.25 20.04
C ALA A 73 9.23 3.06 18.90
N GLY A 74 9.74 4.25 19.24
CA GLY A 74 10.85 4.86 18.55
C GLY A 74 12.05 3.92 18.70
N ALA A 75 12.77 3.74 17.59
CA ALA A 75 14.05 3.03 17.54
C ALA A 75 14.12 1.62 18.19
N ALA A 76 13.00 0.90 18.36
CA ALA A 76 13.07 -0.54 18.63
C ALA A 76 13.44 -1.25 17.32
N ALA A 77 14.74 -1.22 17.02
CA ALA A 77 15.47 -1.98 16.00
C ALA A 77 14.60 -2.46 14.82
N ILE A 78 14.35 -1.56 13.87
CA ILE A 78 14.17 -2.03 12.50
C ILE A 78 15.57 -2.38 12.00
N ASP A 79 15.90 -3.67 12.08
CA ASP A 79 17.09 -4.24 11.45
C ASP A 79 16.88 -4.37 9.92
N SER A 80 15.62 -4.60 9.52
CA SER A 80 15.15 -4.48 8.14
C SER A 80 15.01 -3.00 7.73
N GLY A 81 15.17 -2.70 6.44
CA GLY A 81 14.97 -1.32 5.93
C GLY A 81 13.52 -0.85 6.11
N THR A 82 12.56 -1.78 6.06
CA THR A 82 11.12 -1.46 6.01
C THR A 82 10.30 -2.39 6.92
N GLU A 83 9.29 -1.83 7.56
CA GLU A 83 8.23 -2.53 8.30
C GLU A 83 6.86 -2.02 7.83
N VAL A 84 5.93 -2.94 7.58
CA VAL A 84 4.56 -2.64 7.19
C VAL A 84 3.60 -3.32 8.15
N THR A 85 2.77 -2.53 8.83
CA THR A 85 1.68 -3.02 9.68
C THR A 85 0.35 -2.82 8.96
N VAL A 86 -0.34 -3.91 8.59
CA VAL A 86 -1.62 -3.87 7.87
C VAL A 86 -2.78 -4.10 8.83
N TYR A 87 -3.83 -3.28 8.71
CA TYR A 87 -5.08 -3.39 9.45
C TYR A 87 -6.20 -3.86 8.52
N ASN A 88 -7.34 -4.33 9.07
CA ASN A 88 -8.45 -4.84 8.24
C ASN A 88 -9.19 -3.75 7.44
N ASN A 89 -9.08 -2.48 7.83
CA ASN A 89 -9.95 -1.39 7.38
C ASN A 89 -9.27 -0.44 6.37
N ASN A 90 -8.64 -0.98 5.34
CA ASN A 90 -7.97 -0.19 4.28
C ASN A 90 -6.94 0.81 4.86
N LEU A 91 -6.12 0.34 5.78
CA LEU A 91 -5.14 1.15 6.50
C LEU A 91 -3.89 0.33 6.75
N ALA A 92 -2.74 0.94 6.51
CA ALA A 92 -1.46 0.43 6.97
C ALA A 92 -0.62 1.55 7.59
N LEU A 93 0.25 1.15 8.52
CA LEU A 93 1.34 1.97 9.03
C LEU A 93 2.64 1.45 8.41
N VAL A 94 3.35 2.32 7.73
CA VAL A 94 4.66 2.04 7.15
C VAL A 94 5.72 2.72 8.01
N LYS A 95 6.81 2.00 8.28
CA LYS A 95 8.02 2.54 8.90
C LYS A 95 9.21 2.15 8.02
N GLU A 96 9.98 3.14 7.58
CA GLU A 96 11.12 2.95 6.69
C GLU A 96 12.34 3.66 7.24
N LYS A 97 13.49 3.00 7.15
CA LYS A 97 14.78 3.58 7.47
C LYS A 97 15.57 3.77 6.19
N ARG A 98 15.79 5.03 5.79
CA ARG A 98 16.54 5.39 4.58
C ARG A 98 17.75 6.26 4.92
N LYS A 99 18.77 6.19 4.07
CA LYS A 99 19.96 7.04 4.17
C LYS A 99 19.76 8.31 3.34
N LEU A 100 19.91 9.47 3.96
CA LEU A 100 19.91 10.76 3.30
C LEU A 100 21.30 11.39 3.39
N GLU A 101 21.74 12.02 2.29
CA GLU A 101 22.93 12.88 2.29
C GLU A 101 22.48 14.30 2.60
N LEU A 102 22.92 14.85 3.73
CA LEU A 102 22.57 16.20 4.13
C LEU A 102 23.83 17.05 4.26
N ALA A 103 23.79 18.28 3.79
CA ALA A 103 24.73 19.32 4.17
C ALA A 103 24.28 20.00 5.47
N SER A 104 25.21 20.61 6.20
CA SER A 104 24.87 21.53 7.27
C SER A 104 24.08 22.72 6.73
N GLY A 105 22.98 23.08 7.40
CA GLY A 105 22.03 24.10 6.96
C GLY A 105 20.73 23.50 6.40
N VAL A 106 20.08 24.24 5.50
CA VAL A 106 18.81 23.83 4.88
C VAL A 106 19.08 23.06 3.59
N ASN A 107 18.42 21.91 3.44
CA ASN A 107 18.56 20.99 2.33
C ASN A 107 17.19 20.80 1.67
N ARG A 108 17.16 20.69 0.34
CA ARG A 108 15.98 20.19 -0.37
C ARG A 108 16.15 18.68 -0.59
N VAL A 109 15.21 17.89 -0.08
CA VAL A 109 15.23 16.42 -0.16
C VAL A 109 14.01 15.94 -0.91
N GLU A 110 14.21 15.12 -1.93
CA GLU A 110 13.15 14.38 -2.60
C GLU A 110 13.11 12.95 -2.05
N TYR A 111 12.06 12.63 -1.31
CA TYR A 111 11.83 11.31 -0.72
C TYR A 111 10.80 10.58 -1.60
N THR A 112 11.33 9.87 -2.61
CA THR A 112 10.57 9.15 -3.65
C THR A 112 10.05 7.79 -3.16
N ASP A 113 9.36 7.04 -4.03
CA ASP A 113 8.94 5.66 -3.75
C ASP A 113 8.12 5.51 -2.47
N VAL A 114 7.28 6.49 -2.18
CA VAL A 114 6.27 6.43 -1.12
C VAL A 114 4.96 5.90 -1.68
N ALA A 115 4.06 5.48 -0.78
CA ALA A 115 2.72 5.06 -1.19
C ALA A 115 1.98 6.16 -1.96
N ALA A 116 1.29 5.78 -3.03
CA ALA A 116 0.37 6.68 -3.74
C ALA A 116 -0.86 7.02 -2.89
N CYS A 117 -1.24 6.13 -1.97
CA CYS A 117 -2.33 6.34 -1.02
C CYS A 117 -1.86 6.85 0.36
N ILE A 118 -0.67 7.44 0.43
CA ILE A 118 -0.12 8.02 1.66
C ILE A 118 -1.08 9.08 2.22
N ASP A 119 -1.23 9.11 3.54
CA ASP A 119 -1.81 10.25 4.24
C ASP A 119 -0.67 11.23 4.56
N PRO A 120 -0.51 12.34 3.80
CA PRO A 120 0.61 13.25 3.97
C PRO A 120 0.60 13.93 5.35
N THR A 121 -0.55 14.00 6.02
CA THR A 121 -0.67 14.60 7.35
C THR A 121 -0.16 13.71 8.47
N SER A 122 0.10 12.43 8.17
CA SER A 122 0.57 11.43 9.13
C SER A 122 2.08 11.20 9.10
N VAL A 123 2.79 11.88 8.19
CA VAL A 123 4.22 11.67 7.96
C VAL A 123 5.03 12.18 9.15
N MET A 124 5.87 11.30 9.68
CA MET A 124 6.85 11.62 10.72
C MET A 124 8.26 11.37 10.18
N PHE A 125 9.17 12.26 10.54
CA PHE A 125 10.60 12.21 10.22
C PHE A 125 11.41 12.19 11.50
N GLU A 126 12.37 11.29 11.61
CA GLU A 126 13.31 11.22 12.72
C GLU A 126 14.72 10.87 12.22
N ASP A 127 15.69 11.74 12.46
CA ASP A 127 17.09 11.37 12.31
C ASP A 127 17.52 10.54 13.53
N THR A 128 17.95 9.30 13.26
CA THR A 128 18.25 8.30 14.29
C THR A 128 19.44 8.65 15.18
N LYS A 129 20.25 9.66 14.82
CA LYS A 129 21.46 10.06 15.55
C LYS A 129 21.45 11.52 16.02
N ASN A 130 20.64 12.39 15.43
CA ASN A 130 20.60 13.81 15.81
C ASN A 130 19.16 14.34 15.82
N LYS A 131 18.70 14.74 17.00
CA LYS A 131 17.34 15.25 17.21
C LYS A 131 17.12 16.67 16.72
N ASP A 132 18.19 17.39 16.41
CA ASP A 132 18.13 18.76 15.90
C ASP A 132 18.01 18.80 14.36
N THR A 133 18.06 17.64 13.69
CA THR A 133 17.68 17.52 12.27
C THR A 133 16.17 17.52 12.17
N ALA A 134 15.60 18.46 11.41
CA ALA A 134 14.15 18.64 11.35
C ALA A 134 13.65 19.00 9.94
N VAL A 135 12.44 18.53 9.62
CA VAL A 135 11.71 18.97 8.43
C VAL A 135 11.09 20.33 8.74
N LEU A 136 11.50 21.35 7.97
CA LEU A 136 10.97 22.71 8.03
C LEU A 136 9.70 22.86 7.18
N GLU A 137 9.67 22.19 6.04
CA GLU A 137 8.57 22.23 5.09
C GLU A 137 8.37 20.84 4.47
N GLN A 138 7.12 20.46 4.28
CA GLN A 138 6.75 19.25 3.55
C GLN A 138 5.72 19.58 2.48
N ASN A 139 6.03 19.17 1.25
CA ASN A 139 5.11 19.16 0.13
C ASN A 139 4.95 17.73 -0.40
N TYR A 140 3.72 17.30 -0.68
CA TYR A 140 3.44 15.99 -1.26
C TYR A 140 3.07 16.15 -2.72
N GLU A 141 3.95 15.65 -3.57
CA GLU A 141 3.78 15.67 -5.02
C GLU A 141 3.18 14.33 -5.46
N TYR A 142 1.86 14.31 -5.62
CA TYR A 142 1.10 13.19 -6.16
C TYR A 142 0.87 13.29 -7.67
N ASP A 143 1.32 14.39 -8.29
CA ASP A 143 0.99 14.75 -9.66
C ASP A 143 1.93 14.04 -10.65
N LEU A 144 1.81 12.72 -10.72
CA LEU A 144 2.63 11.88 -11.60
C LEU A 144 2.53 12.35 -13.03
N VAL A 145 3.68 12.38 -13.73
CA VAL A 145 3.78 12.75 -15.14
C VAL A 145 2.72 12.04 -15.99
N SER A 146 1.90 12.84 -16.65
CA SER A 146 1.03 12.42 -17.76
C SER A 146 1.11 13.48 -18.84
N GLY A 147 0.86 13.11 -20.11
CA GLY A 147 0.87 14.07 -21.21
C GLY A 147 -0.05 15.28 -20.94
N ARG A 148 -1.24 15.02 -20.38
CA ARG A 148 -2.19 16.08 -19.99
C ARG A 148 -1.64 17.00 -18.91
N LYS A 149 -1.09 16.46 -17.81
CA LYS A 149 -0.53 17.26 -16.72
C LYS A 149 0.70 18.05 -17.15
N LEU A 150 1.52 17.49 -18.04
CA LEU A 150 2.62 18.23 -18.62
C LEU A 150 2.10 19.41 -19.45
N LEU A 151 1.05 19.20 -20.26
CA LEU A 151 0.41 20.31 -20.96
C LEU A 151 -0.15 21.35 -19.97
N GLU A 152 -0.81 20.93 -18.89
CA GLU A 152 -1.29 21.85 -17.84
C GLU A 152 -0.15 22.65 -17.18
N LYS A 153 0.95 21.99 -16.79
CA LYS A 153 2.14 22.62 -16.16
C LYS A 153 2.89 23.58 -17.09
N PHE A 154 2.74 23.37 -18.40
CA PHE A 154 3.38 24.17 -19.45
C PHE A 154 2.41 25.13 -20.14
N LEU A 155 1.18 25.32 -19.63
CA LEU A 155 0.36 26.47 -20.00
C LEU A 155 1.16 27.76 -19.81
N ASP A 156 1.06 28.66 -20.78
CA ASP A 156 1.82 29.89 -20.89
C ASP A 156 3.36 29.72 -20.96
N LYS A 157 3.85 28.52 -21.25
CA LYS A 157 5.27 28.21 -21.46
C LYS A 157 5.54 27.69 -22.87
N GLU A 158 6.79 27.80 -23.28
CA GLU A 158 7.22 27.31 -24.59
C GLU A 158 7.31 25.78 -24.62
N ILE A 159 6.74 25.19 -25.67
CA ILE A 159 6.85 23.77 -26.00
C ILE A 159 7.06 23.60 -27.50
N THR A 160 7.49 22.41 -27.92
CA THR A 160 7.60 22.04 -29.33
C THR A 160 6.62 20.92 -29.65
N VAL A 161 5.86 21.06 -30.73
CA VAL A 161 4.83 20.12 -31.16
C VAL A 161 5.10 19.72 -32.61
N SER A 162 5.10 18.41 -32.87
CA SER A 162 5.18 17.87 -34.22
C SER A 162 3.84 17.27 -34.65
N GLU A 163 3.46 17.53 -35.89
CA GLU A 163 2.29 16.97 -36.56
C GLU A 163 2.63 15.63 -37.22
N LYS A 164 1.64 14.79 -37.51
CA LYS A 164 1.85 13.56 -38.30
C LYS A 164 2.35 13.82 -39.72
N GLU A 165 1.94 14.93 -40.32
CA GLU A 165 2.33 15.34 -41.68
C GLU A 165 3.74 15.97 -41.74
N GLY A 166 4.46 16.03 -40.61
CA GLY A 166 5.86 16.42 -40.54
C GLY A 166 6.13 17.89 -40.18
N GLY A 167 5.09 18.71 -40.02
CA GLY A 167 5.24 20.07 -39.50
C GLY A 167 5.71 20.07 -38.04
N THR A 168 6.68 20.92 -37.69
CA THR A 168 7.13 21.12 -36.31
C THR A 168 6.99 22.58 -35.94
N TYR A 169 6.39 22.84 -34.78
CA TYR A 169 6.02 24.17 -34.31
C TYR A 169 6.51 24.37 -32.89
N THR A 170 7.24 25.45 -32.65
CA THR A 170 7.68 25.88 -31.32
C THR A 170 6.97 27.17 -30.95
N GLY A 171 6.39 27.23 -29.77
CA GLY A 171 5.66 28.40 -29.31
C GLY A 171 5.09 28.24 -27.90
N THR A 172 4.46 29.31 -27.41
CA THR A 172 3.82 29.33 -26.09
C THR A 172 2.50 28.55 -26.13
N LEU A 173 2.35 27.55 -25.27
CA LEU A 173 1.11 26.79 -25.12
C LEU A 173 0.01 27.65 -24.50
N LEU A 174 -1.11 27.82 -25.22
CA LEU A 174 -2.28 28.56 -24.77
C LEU A 174 -3.41 27.66 -24.29
N SER A 175 -3.56 26.47 -24.87
CA SER A 175 -4.61 25.50 -24.54
C SER A 175 -4.26 24.11 -25.07
N HIS A 176 -4.84 23.08 -24.47
CA HIS A 176 -4.75 21.69 -24.91
C HIS A 176 -6.11 20.99 -25.02
N ASP A 177 -7.22 21.75 -25.00
CA ASP A 177 -8.57 21.20 -25.12
C ASP A 177 -8.97 21.07 -26.60
N GLY A 178 -9.25 19.84 -27.06
CA GLY A 178 -9.57 19.55 -28.46
C GLY A 178 -8.41 19.66 -29.46
N GLY A 179 -7.18 19.84 -28.97
CA GLY A 179 -5.97 20.02 -29.77
C GLY A 179 -4.96 20.90 -29.04
N VAL A 180 -3.72 21.00 -29.53
CA VAL A 180 -2.70 21.87 -28.92
C VAL A 180 -2.72 23.24 -29.59
N VAL A 181 -2.96 24.29 -28.83
CA VAL A 181 -2.99 25.68 -29.30
C VAL A 181 -1.70 26.38 -28.91
N LEU A 182 -0.93 26.85 -29.89
CA LEU A 182 0.33 27.55 -29.68
C LEU A 182 0.27 28.99 -30.18
N ARG A 183 0.92 29.91 -29.45
CA ARG A 183 1.34 31.22 -29.98
C ARG A 183 2.78 31.11 -30.47
N LEU A 184 2.98 31.29 -31.77
CA LEU A 184 4.30 31.25 -32.41
C LEU A 184 5.06 32.57 -32.18
N SER A 185 6.38 32.54 -32.42
CA SER A 185 7.25 33.71 -32.27
C SER A 185 6.89 34.88 -33.19
N ASP A 186 6.22 34.61 -34.32
CA ASP A 186 5.73 35.64 -35.25
C ASP A 186 4.37 36.24 -34.84
N GLY A 187 3.84 35.84 -33.67
CA GLY A 187 2.58 36.31 -33.10
C GLY A 187 1.34 35.57 -33.61
N LYS A 188 1.47 34.65 -34.56
CA LYS A 188 0.34 33.82 -35.01
C LYS A 188 -0.08 32.84 -33.93
N VAL A 189 -1.38 32.53 -33.91
CA VAL A 189 -1.94 31.46 -33.10
C VAL A 189 -2.32 30.31 -34.02
N VAL A 190 -1.82 29.11 -33.70
CA VAL A 190 -2.09 27.89 -34.47
C VAL A 190 -2.71 26.83 -33.58
N THR A 191 -3.61 26.03 -34.15
CA THR A 191 -4.21 24.88 -33.48
C THR A 191 -3.77 23.62 -34.21
N ILE A 192 -3.16 22.69 -33.48
CA ILE A 192 -2.63 21.43 -34.01
C ILE A 192 -3.47 20.30 -33.42
N SER A 193 -4.35 19.73 -34.23
CA SER A 193 -5.26 18.66 -33.79
C SER A 193 -4.62 17.27 -33.91
N GLU A 194 -3.75 17.05 -34.91
CA GLU A 194 -3.09 15.77 -35.17
C GLU A 194 -1.63 15.72 -34.70
N VAL A 195 -1.47 15.73 -33.38
CA VAL A 195 -0.14 15.71 -32.76
C VAL A 195 0.48 14.32 -32.83
N SER A 196 1.71 14.23 -33.35
CA SER A 196 2.53 13.01 -33.38
C SER A 196 3.56 12.96 -32.24
N LYS A 197 4.08 14.11 -31.83
CA LYS A 197 5.08 14.25 -30.76
C LYS A 197 4.93 15.61 -30.06
N ILE A 198 5.17 15.63 -28.74
CA ILE A 198 5.28 16.86 -27.95
C ILE A 198 6.61 16.79 -27.19
N GLU A 199 7.40 17.86 -27.27
CA GLU A 199 8.65 18.02 -26.56
C GLU A 199 8.50 19.19 -25.58
N PHE A 200 8.83 18.91 -24.32
CA PHE A 200 8.86 19.91 -23.25
C PHE A 200 10.33 20.27 -22.95
N PRO A 201 10.61 21.51 -22.53
CA PRO A 201 11.93 21.88 -22.01
C PRO A 201 12.44 20.93 -20.91
N ASP A 202 13.76 20.70 -20.86
CA ASP A 202 14.42 19.81 -19.88
C ASP A 202 14.14 20.18 -18.41
N SER A 203 13.69 21.40 -18.14
CA SER A 203 13.27 21.89 -16.82
C SER A 203 11.92 21.34 -16.34
N ALA A 204 11.38 20.29 -16.97
CA ALA A 204 10.04 19.80 -16.68
C ALA A 204 9.88 19.16 -15.30
N ASP A 205 10.96 19.00 -14.53
CA ASP A 205 11.02 18.42 -13.17
C ASP A 205 9.98 17.30 -12.99
N LEU A 206 10.29 16.17 -13.63
CA LEU A 206 9.36 15.09 -13.93
C LEU A 206 9.33 14.09 -12.78
N LEU A 207 8.35 14.24 -11.88
CA LEU A 207 8.07 13.23 -10.88
C LEU A 207 7.23 12.11 -11.50
N THR A 208 7.86 10.95 -11.69
CA THR A 208 7.22 9.75 -12.25
C THR A 208 6.60 8.86 -11.18
N LYS A 209 6.84 9.17 -9.91
CA LYS A 209 6.37 8.43 -8.74
C LYS A 209 5.96 9.39 -7.61
N PRO A 210 5.05 8.97 -6.71
CA PRO A 210 4.68 9.79 -5.56
C PRO A 210 5.93 10.16 -4.76
N THR A 211 6.06 11.44 -4.41
CA THR A 211 7.29 11.98 -3.81
C THR A 211 6.94 12.98 -2.72
N LEU A 212 7.60 12.88 -1.57
CA LEU A 212 7.60 13.93 -0.55
C LEU A 212 8.80 14.84 -0.80
N VAL A 213 8.54 16.12 -1.04
CA VAL A 213 9.59 17.13 -1.18
C VAL A 213 9.71 17.86 0.15
N TRP A 214 10.84 17.69 0.82
CA TRP A 214 11.12 18.29 2.12
C TRP A 214 12.16 19.41 2.03
N GLN A 215 11.96 20.46 2.82
CA GLN A 215 13.07 21.30 3.28
C GLN A 215 13.52 20.77 4.63
N VAL A 216 14.74 20.23 4.70
CA VAL A 216 15.31 19.63 5.92
C VAL A 216 16.45 20.48 6.44
N TYR A 217 16.34 20.97 7.67
CA TYR A 217 17.47 21.53 8.39
C TYR A 217 18.32 20.40 9.00
N SER A 218 19.64 20.48 8.82
CA SER A 218 20.60 19.62 9.52
C SER A 218 21.71 20.48 10.12
N PRO A 219 22.10 20.27 11.39
CA PRO A 219 23.22 21.00 11.99
C PRO A 219 24.60 20.44 11.57
N VAL A 220 24.63 19.32 10.84
CA VAL A 220 25.85 18.60 10.45
C VAL A 220 25.80 18.13 9.00
N THR A 221 26.97 17.95 8.39
CA THR A 221 27.12 17.37 7.04
C THR A 221 27.36 15.86 7.11
N GLY A 222 26.76 15.09 6.19
CA GLY A 222 27.08 13.69 5.89
C GLY A 222 25.85 12.78 5.77
N LYS A 223 26.10 11.47 5.60
CA LYS A 223 25.07 10.42 5.56
C LYS A 223 24.34 10.30 6.89
N ARG A 224 23.02 10.48 6.86
CA ARG A 224 22.11 10.33 8.00
C ARG A 224 21.15 9.18 7.77
N ASP A 225 21.04 8.29 8.75
CA ASP A 225 19.97 7.30 8.76
C ASP A 225 18.71 7.98 9.33
N VAL A 226 17.69 8.11 8.49
CA VAL A 226 16.41 8.72 8.82
C VAL A 226 15.35 7.64 8.88
N LEU A 227 14.61 7.63 9.99
CA LEU A 227 13.39 6.86 10.16
C LEU A 227 12.19 7.73 9.74
N THR A 228 11.46 7.25 8.74
CA THR A 228 10.22 7.86 8.28
C THR A 228 9.07 6.92 8.60
N SER A 229 7.98 7.45 9.13
CA SER A 229 6.76 6.65 9.30
C SER A 229 5.53 7.40 8.82
N TYR A 230 4.59 6.69 8.22
CA TYR A 230 3.37 7.27 7.68
C TYR A 230 2.24 6.25 7.61
N LEU A 231 1.01 6.77 7.63
CA LEU A 231 -0.19 6.00 7.31
C LEU A 231 -0.41 6.02 5.81
N THR A 232 -0.95 4.92 5.29
CA THR A 232 -1.41 4.83 3.91
C THR A 232 -2.70 4.04 3.86
N GLY A 233 -3.57 4.41 2.92
CA GLY A 233 -4.66 3.56 2.47
C GLY A 233 -4.17 2.50 1.49
N GLY A 234 -5.12 1.76 0.92
CA GLY A 234 -4.87 0.80 -0.16
C GLY A 234 -4.36 -0.55 0.32
N MET A 235 -4.32 -0.83 1.62
CA MET A 235 -3.86 -2.13 2.13
C MET A 235 -4.88 -2.72 3.09
N SER A 236 -5.15 -4.01 2.93
CA SER A 236 -6.02 -4.78 3.83
C SER A 236 -5.54 -6.22 3.96
N TRP A 237 -5.97 -6.89 5.01
CA TRP A 237 -5.72 -8.32 5.18
C TRP A 237 -6.94 -9.03 5.75
N LYS A 238 -7.04 -10.32 5.44
CA LYS A 238 -8.01 -11.25 6.02
C LYS A 238 -7.32 -12.58 6.35
N ALA A 239 -7.86 -13.29 7.34
CA ALA A 239 -7.50 -14.66 7.60
C ALA A 239 -8.74 -15.54 7.44
N ASP A 240 -8.54 -16.68 6.80
CA ASP A 240 -9.53 -17.73 6.67
C ASP A 240 -8.97 -18.97 7.39
N TYR A 241 -9.86 -19.70 8.08
CA TYR A 241 -9.49 -20.87 8.87
C TYR A 241 -10.37 -22.05 8.50
N ILE A 242 -9.77 -23.22 8.33
CA ILE A 242 -10.45 -24.51 8.25
C ILE A 242 -10.20 -25.27 9.54
N VAL A 243 -11.27 -25.72 10.18
CA VAL A 243 -11.21 -26.57 11.36
C VAL A 243 -11.76 -27.95 11.01
N ARG A 244 -11.01 -29.01 11.31
CA ARG A 244 -11.41 -30.40 11.11
C ARG A 244 -11.42 -31.11 12.47
N ALA A 245 -12.61 -31.51 12.92
CA ALA A 245 -12.76 -32.31 14.13
C ALA A 245 -12.33 -33.78 13.89
N SER A 246 -11.86 -34.45 14.93
CA SER A 246 -11.65 -35.90 14.95
C SER A 246 -13.00 -36.63 15.00
N ALA A 247 -13.01 -37.90 14.57
CA ALA A 247 -14.24 -38.69 14.52
C ALA A 247 -14.94 -38.88 15.89
N ASP A 248 -14.20 -38.68 16.99
CA ASP A 248 -14.72 -38.75 18.36
C ASP A 248 -15.02 -37.37 18.97
N ASP A 249 -14.94 -36.28 18.20
CA ASP A 249 -15.16 -34.89 18.60
C ASP A 249 -14.27 -34.38 19.76
N LYS A 250 -13.17 -35.09 20.08
CA LYS A 250 -12.27 -34.74 21.19
C LYS A 250 -11.04 -33.94 20.76
N LYS A 251 -10.72 -33.91 19.47
CA LYS A 251 -9.57 -33.19 18.91
C LYS A 251 -10.02 -32.41 17.69
N ALA A 252 -9.30 -31.33 17.39
CA ALA A 252 -9.48 -30.58 16.16
C ALA A 252 -8.12 -30.20 15.57
N ASP A 253 -8.00 -30.29 14.26
CA ASP A 253 -6.92 -29.72 13.48
C ASP A 253 -7.39 -28.36 12.93
N ILE A 254 -6.57 -27.33 13.05
CA ILE A 254 -6.86 -26.00 12.50
C ILE A 254 -5.78 -25.63 11.51
N GLN A 255 -6.21 -25.24 10.32
CA GLN A 255 -5.34 -24.69 9.28
C GLN A 255 -5.86 -23.30 8.96
N GLY A 256 -4.95 -22.35 8.74
CA GLY A 256 -5.31 -21.00 8.40
C GLY A 256 -4.41 -20.46 7.31
N TRP A 257 -4.96 -19.60 6.48
CA TRP A 257 -4.20 -18.80 5.53
C TRP A 257 -4.56 -17.33 5.71
N VAL A 258 -3.58 -16.48 5.40
CA VAL A 258 -3.75 -15.03 5.35
C VAL A 258 -3.73 -14.60 3.89
N SER A 259 -4.67 -13.76 3.51
CA SER A 259 -4.62 -13.02 2.25
C SER A 259 -4.41 -11.54 2.54
N ILE A 260 -3.49 -10.92 1.83
CA ILE A 260 -3.16 -9.51 1.91
C ILE A 260 -3.43 -8.91 0.54
N ASP A 261 -4.11 -7.78 0.52
CA ASP A 261 -4.31 -6.98 -0.67
C ASP A 261 -3.51 -5.69 -0.53
N ASN A 262 -2.66 -5.38 -1.53
CA ASN A 262 -1.87 -4.16 -1.59
C ASN A 262 -2.14 -3.41 -2.90
N ALA A 263 -2.95 -2.38 -2.79
CA ALA A 263 -3.25 -1.35 -3.76
C ALA A 263 -2.76 0.04 -3.31
N ALA A 264 -1.75 0.11 -2.42
CA ALA A 264 -1.20 1.39 -1.94
C ALA A 264 -0.36 2.14 -3.00
N GLY A 265 -0.16 1.55 -4.18
CA GLY A 265 0.58 2.14 -5.29
C GLY A 265 2.10 2.07 -5.16
N THR A 266 2.62 1.26 -4.22
CA THR A 266 4.05 0.96 -4.10
C THR A 266 4.26 -0.47 -3.59
N THR A 267 5.43 -1.03 -3.91
CA THR A 267 5.88 -2.35 -3.43
C THR A 267 6.84 -2.16 -2.26
N TYR A 268 6.66 -2.97 -1.21
CA TYR A 268 7.54 -2.96 -0.03
C TYR A 268 8.37 -4.24 -0.02
N GLU A 269 9.52 -4.19 -0.71
CA GLU A 269 10.44 -5.33 -0.79
C GLU A 269 11.08 -5.64 0.58
N ASP A 270 11.22 -6.93 0.89
CA ASP A 270 11.84 -7.43 2.13
C ASP A 270 11.27 -6.81 3.43
N ALA A 271 9.99 -6.40 3.38
CA ALA A 271 9.36 -5.73 4.49
C ALA A 271 9.02 -6.70 5.62
N ARG A 272 9.34 -6.30 6.85
CA ARG A 272 8.82 -6.98 8.04
C ARG A 272 7.32 -6.70 8.14
N LEU A 273 6.52 -7.74 7.93
CA LEU A 273 5.06 -7.63 7.93
C LEU A 273 4.47 -7.87 9.33
N LYS A 274 3.55 -7.00 9.73
CA LYS A 274 2.69 -7.16 10.91
C LYS A 274 1.23 -7.08 10.51
N LEU A 275 0.40 -7.94 11.08
CA LEU A 275 -1.03 -7.98 10.81
C LEU A 275 -1.77 -7.71 12.12
N VAL A 276 -2.61 -6.67 12.12
CA VAL A 276 -3.36 -6.27 13.32
C VAL A 276 -4.84 -6.42 13.03
N ALA A 277 -5.50 -7.23 13.88
CA ALA A 277 -6.91 -7.48 13.80
C ALA A 277 -7.71 -6.43 14.57
N GLY A 278 -8.88 -6.06 14.05
CA GLY A 278 -9.86 -5.22 14.74
C GLY A 278 -10.05 -3.84 14.11
N LYS A 279 -10.97 -3.07 14.68
CA LYS A 279 -11.31 -1.73 14.20
C LYS A 279 -10.46 -0.69 14.92
N VAL A 280 -9.68 0.06 14.15
CA VAL A 280 -8.95 1.24 14.67
C VAL A 280 -9.97 2.37 14.87
N HIS A 281 -10.01 2.93 16.08
CA HIS A 281 -10.82 4.12 16.34
C HIS A 281 -10.10 5.35 15.77
N ARG A 282 -10.73 6.04 14.81
CA ARG A 282 -10.20 7.26 14.18
C ARG A 282 -11.09 8.43 14.54
N VAL A 283 -10.47 9.57 14.80
CA VAL A 283 -11.18 10.84 14.94
C VAL A 283 -11.57 11.30 13.53
N SER A 284 -12.87 11.49 13.28
CA SER A 284 -13.31 12.10 12.02
C SER A 284 -13.02 13.59 12.05
N PRO A 285 -12.40 14.17 11.00
CA PRO A 285 -12.24 15.61 10.92
C PRO A 285 -13.62 16.27 10.90
N PRO A 286 -13.78 17.46 11.53
CA PRO A 286 -15.02 18.20 11.48
C PRO A 286 -15.36 18.50 10.03
N MET A 287 -16.59 18.19 9.62
CA MET A 287 -17.09 18.51 8.29
C MET A 287 -17.13 20.04 8.16
N PRO A 288 -16.56 20.64 7.10
CA PRO A 288 -16.65 22.08 6.91
C PRO A 288 -18.13 22.48 6.82
N GLU A 289 -18.58 23.26 7.78
CA GLU A 289 -19.92 23.83 7.79
C GLU A 289 -19.95 24.92 6.71
N TYR A 290 -20.46 24.57 5.53
CA TYR A 290 -20.76 25.57 4.50
C TYR A 290 -21.94 26.40 5.02
N ALA A 291 -21.64 27.58 5.55
CA ALA A 291 -22.66 28.57 5.86
C ALA A 291 -23.32 29.00 4.54
N TYR A 292 -24.51 28.48 4.27
CA TYR A 292 -25.38 29.04 3.24
C TYR A 292 -25.85 30.41 3.77
N ASP A 293 -25.26 31.48 3.24
CA ASP A 293 -25.74 32.83 3.46
C ASP A 293 -27.15 32.93 2.85
N THR A 294 -28.16 32.72 3.68
CA THR A 294 -29.56 32.92 3.31
C THR A 294 -29.84 34.41 3.42
N ALA A 295 -29.29 35.17 2.47
CA ALA A 295 -29.72 36.54 2.24
C ALA A 295 -31.22 36.50 1.88
N THR A 296 -32.03 36.94 2.84
CA THR A 296 -33.47 37.15 2.75
C THR A 296 -33.80 37.94 1.48
N VAL A 297 -34.41 37.29 0.49
CA VAL A 297 -35.08 37.98 -0.61
C VAL A 297 -36.35 38.59 -0.01
N ALA A 298 -36.28 39.85 0.39
CA ALA A 298 -37.46 40.64 0.68
C ALA A 298 -38.26 40.80 -0.62
N GLU A 299 -39.48 40.24 -0.66
CA GLU A 299 -40.45 40.52 -1.71
C GLU A 299 -40.76 42.02 -1.71
N GLU A 300 -40.20 42.76 -2.68
CA GLU A 300 -40.78 44.04 -3.09
C GLU A 300 -42.11 43.77 -3.81
N ARG A 301 -43.22 43.88 -3.07
CA ARG A 301 -44.53 44.08 -3.67
C ARG A 301 -44.57 45.47 -4.30
N TYR A 302 -44.64 45.53 -5.62
CA TYR A 302 -45.14 46.71 -6.33
C TYR A 302 -46.67 46.69 -6.33
N GLU A 303 -47.24 47.89 -6.19
CA GLU A 303 -48.65 48.26 -6.02
C GLU A 303 -49.64 47.62 -7.00
#